data_AF-A0A526YI88-F1
#
_entry.id   AF-A0A526YI88-F1
#
_cell.length_a   1.000
_cell.length_b   1.000
_cell.length_c   1.000
_cell.angle_alpha   90.00
_cell.angle_beta   90.00
_cell.angle_gamma   90.00
#
_symmetry.space_group_name_H-M   'P 1'
#
loop_
_entity.id
_entity.type
_entity.pdbx_description
1 polymer ?
#
loop_
_entity_poly.entity_id
_entity_poly.type
_entity_poly.pdbx_seq_one_letter_code
_entity_poly.pdbx_strand_id
1 'polypeptide(L)'
;MSKPDLASLEKTIETAFEERETISTATRGAARDAIQAALDLLDRGVVRVAECQADGKWHVNQWLKKAVLLSFRLNPMEIIKGGPGQAVWWDKVPSKFDGWSAIDFEKAGFRAVPSSIVRR
;
A
#
# COMPACT_ATOMS: atom_id res chain seq x y z
N MET A 1 -7.21 -18.65 -8.23
CA MET A 1 -6.04 -17.74 -8.29
C MET A 1 -4.90 -18.41 -7.54
N SER A 2 -3.70 -18.45 -8.14
CA SER A 2 -2.49 -18.93 -7.46
C SER A 2 -2.27 -18.12 -6.17
N LYS A 3 -1.88 -18.76 -5.06
CA LYS A 3 -1.47 -18.02 -3.85
C LYS A 3 -0.24 -17.17 -4.21
N PRO A 4 -0.19 -15.89 -3.82
CA PRO A 4 1.00 -15.08 -4.04
C PRO A 4 2.20 -15.73 -3.33
N ASP A 5 3.34 -15.79 -4.00
CA ASP A 5 4.60 -16.23 -3.40
C ASP A 5 5.13 -15.13 -2.47
N LEU A 6 4.67 -15.18 -1.21
CA LEU A 6 5.03 -14.19 -0.20
C LEU A 6 6.52 -14.22 0.15
N ALA A 7 7.18 -15.38 0.06
CA ALA A 7 8.59 -15.51 0.38
C ALA A 7 9.46 -14.82 -0.67
N SER A 8 9.13 -15.00 -1.96
CA SER A 8 9.78 -14.24 -3.04
C SER A 8 9.52 -12.74 -2.89
N LEU A 9 8.28 -12.35 -2.56
CA LEU A 9 7.91 -10.94 -2.42
C LEU A 9 8.67 -10.27 -1.27
N GLU A 10 8.70 -10.93 -0.10
CA GLU A 10 9.47 -10.49 1.06
C GLU A 10 10.94 -10.28 0.70
N LYS A 11 11.59 -11.27 0.08
CA LYS A 11 12.99 -11.16 -0.33
C LYS A 11 13.24 -9.95 -1.23
N THR A 12 12.39 -9.72 -2.25
CA THR A 12 12.53 -8.57 -3.15
C THR A 12 12.38 -7.24 -2.40
N ILE A 13 11.41 -7.14 -1.48
CA ILE A 13 11.21 -5.94 -0.67
C ILE A 13 12.40 -5.69 0.26
N GLU A 14 12.95 -6.73 0.87
CA GLU A 14 14.12 -6.60 1.74
C GLU A 14 15.33 -6.10 0.95
N THR A 15 15.62 -6.70 -0.21
CA THR A 15 16.70 -6.22 -1.09
C THR A 15 16.48 -4.76 -1.51
N ALA A 16 15.26 -4.41 -1.95
CA ALA A 16 14.94 -3.03 -2.32
C ALA A 16 15.07 -2.05 -1.15
N PHE A 17 14.85 -2.51 0.08
CA PHE A 17 14.99 -1.68 1.28
C PHE A 17 16.45 -1.44 1.69
N GLU A 18 17.31 -2.45 1.51
CA GLU A 18 18.76 -2.27 1.70
C GLU A 18 19.32 -1.26 0.67
N GLU A 19 18.83 -1.33 -0.56
CA GLU A 19 19.22 -0.43 -1.66
C GLU A 19 18.34 0.82 -1.78
N ARG A 20 17.58 1.17 -0.73
CA ARG A 20 16.53 2.23 -0.75
C ARG A 20 17.00 3.61 -1.22
N GLU A 21 18.30 3.91 -1.11
CA GLU A 21 18.85 5.19 -1.59
C GLU A 21 18.88 5.27 -3.12
N THR A 22 18.78 4.14 -3.82
CA THR A 22 18.60 4.07 -5.28
C THR A 22 17.13 4.12 -5.70
N ILE A 23 16.22 3.92 -4.75
CA ILE A 23 14.77 3.90 -5.01
C ILE A 23 14.25 5.33 -5.05
N SER A 24 13.63 5.67 -6.17
CA SER A 24 13.09 7.00 -6.46
C SER A 24 11.80 6.91 -7.28
N THR A 25 11.22 8.07 -7.61
CA THR A 25 10.04 8.16 -8.47
C THR A 25 10.28 7.65 -9.90
N ALA A 26 11.54 7.57 -10.32
CA ALA A 26 11.95 7.01 -11.60
C ALA A 26 12.09 5.48 -11.59
N THR A 27 12.11 4.83 -10.42
CA THR A 27 12.28 3.38 -10.31
C THR A 27 11.14 2.62 -11.00
N ARG A 28 11.49 1.57 -11.75
CA ARG A 28 10.60 0.68 -12.51
C ARG A 28 11.01 -0.78 -12.31
N GLY A 29 10.26 -1.70 -12.92
CA GLY A 29 10.56 -3.13 -12.89
C GLY A 29 10.27 -3.79 -11.54
N ALA A 30 10.96 -4.90 -11.29
CA ALA A 30 10.63 -5.83 -10.21
C ALA A 30 10.50 -5.19 -8.83
N ALA A 31 11.34 -4.21 -8.48
CA ALA A 31 11.25 -3.51 -7.21
C ALA A 31 9.92 -2.73 -7.07
N ARG A 32 9.53 -1.97 -8.10
CA ARG A 32 8.26 -1.22 -8.10
C ARG A 32 7.07 -2.17 -8.07
N ASP A 33 7.11 -3.23 -8.86
CA ASP A 33 6.03 -4.21 -8.95
C ASP A 33 5.84 -4.94 -7.61
N ALA A 34 6.93 -5.31 -6.94
CA ALA A 34 6.90 -5.93 -5.63
C ALA A 34 6.32 -4.99 -4.55
N ILE A 35 6.76 -3.72 -4.53
CA ILE A 35 6.24 -2.73 -3.56
C ILE A 35 4.75 -2.51 -3.79
N GLN A 36 4.31 -2.36 -5.04
CA GLN A 36 2.89 -2.18 -5.36
C GLN A 36 2.07 -3.43 -4.99
N ALA A 37 2.56 -4.62 -5.30
CA ALA A 37 1.89 -5.86 -4.95
C ALA A 37 1.74 -6.03 -3.42
N ALA A 38 2.76 -5.64 -2.64
CA ALA A 38 2.71 -5.68 -1.19
C ALA A 38 1.64 -4.74 -0.62
N LEU A 39 1.55 -3.49 -1.14
CA LEU A 39 0.50 -2.54 -0.76
C LEU A 39 -0.89 -3.07 -1.16
N ASP A 40 -1.03 -3.71 -2.31
CA ASP A 40 -2.31 -4.26 -2.77
C ASP A 40 -2.76 -5.45 -1.93
N LEU A 41 -1.82 -6.21 -1.39
CA LEU A 41 -2.12 -7.28 -0.44
C LEU A 41 -2.50 -6.72 0.93
N LEU A 42 -1.86 -5.63 1.38
CA LEU A 42 -2.24 -4.91 2.60
C LEU A 42 -3.64 -4.30 2.48
N ASP A 43 -3.92 -3.61 1.38
CA ASP A 43 -5.19 -2.91 1.12
C ASP A 43 -6.39 -3.88 1.09
N ARG A 44 -6.17 -5.10 0.58
CA ARG A 44 -7.15 -6.20 0.58
C ARG A 44 -7.19 -7.01 1.87
N GLY A 45 -6.30 -6.73 2.83
CA GLY A 45 -6.19 -7.47 4.09
C GLY A 45 -5.72 -8.93 3.93
N VAL A 46 -5.11 -9.28 2.79
CA VAL A 46 -4.56 -10.63 2.53
C VAL A 46 -3.29 -10.86 3.36
N VAL A 47 -2.52 -9.79 3.58
CA VAL A 47 -1.40 -9.75 4.53
C VAL A 47 -1.64 -8.62 5.52
N ARG A 48 -0.95 -8.68 6.67
CA ARG A 48 -1.06 -7.68 7.73
C ARG A 48 0.29 -7.44 8.38
N VAL A 49 0.53 -6.19 8.76
CA VAL A 49 1.81 -5.76 9.37
C VAL A 49 2.12 -6.51 10.66
N ALA A 50 1.09 -6.88 11.42
CA ALA A 50 1.24 -7.73 12.58
C ALA A 50 0.09 -8.73 12.65
N GLU A 51 0.37 -9.93 13.15
CA GLU A 51 -0.60 -11.00 13.35
C GLU A 51 -0.39 -11.70 14.69
N CYS A 52 -1.49 -12.14 15.29
CA CYS A 52 -1.47 -12.92 16.52
C CYS A 52 -1.13 -14.37 16.19
N GLN A 53 -0.07 -14.90 16.77
CA GLN A 53 0.35 -16.29 16.62
C GLN A 53 -0.49 -17.21 17.51
N ALA A 54 -0.35 -18.52 17.29
CA ALA A 54 -1.08 -19.53 18.05
C ALA A 54 -0.81 -19.48 19.57
N ASP A 55 0.35 -18.96 20.00
CA ASP A 55 0.71 -18.77 21.40
C ASP A 55 0.16 -17.46 22.00
N GLY A 56 -0.66 -16.71 21.25
CA GLY A 56 -1.24 -15.44 21.65
C GLY A 56 -0.28 -14.25 21.54
N LYS A 57 0.97 -14.45 21.12
CA LYS A 57 1.92 -13.35 20.92
C LYS A 57 1.73 -12.72 19.55
N TRP A 58 1.97 -11.42 19.49
CA TRP A 58 1.96 -10.69 18.23
C TRP A 58 3.31 -10.77 17.54
N HIS A 59 3.30 -11.25 16.29
CA HIS A 59 4.45 -11.22 15.39
C HIS A 59 4.32 -10.05 14.41
N VAL A 60 5.44 -9.39 14.11
CA VAL A 60 5.49 -8.25 13.18
C VAL A 60 6.18 -8.66 11.90
N ASN A 61 5.46 -8.58 10.78
CA ASN A 61 5.95 -8.77 9.43
C ASN A 61 6.70 -7.50 8.99
N GLN A 62 7.98 -7.37 9.39
CA GLN A 62 8.77 -6.14 9.20
C GLN A 62 8.91 -5.73 7.73
N TRP A 63 8.98 -6.69 6.81
CA TRP A 63 9.08 -6.42 5.37
C TRP A 63 7.87 -5.64 4.85
N LEU A 64 6.68 -5.80 5.43
CA LEU A 64 5.50 -5.00 5.05
C LEU A 64 5.67 -3.53 5.45
N LYS A 65 6.32 -3.24 6.58
CA LYS A 65 6.69 -1.86 6.94
C LYS A 65 7.72 -1.29 5.97
N LYS A 66 8.71 -2.10 5.58
CA LYS A 66 9.70 -1.72 4.57
C LYS A 66 9.03 -1.38 3.23
N ALA A 67 8.04 -2.17 2.79
CA ALA A 67 7.26 -1.88 1.59
C ALA A 67 6.50 -0.54 1.69
N VAL A 68 5.85 -0.26 2.83
CA VAL A 68 5.18 1.03 3.07
C VAL A 68 6.18 2.18 3.00
N LEU A 69 7.35 2.07 3.64
CA LEU A 69 8.38 3.12 3.59
C LEU A 69 8.94 3.34 2.18
N LEU A 70 9.13 2.26 1.42
CA LEU A 70 9.59 2.34 0.02
C LEU A 70 8.55 3.00 -0.89
N SER A 71 7.26 2.81 -0.62
CA SER A 71 6.19 3.46 -1.38
C SER A 71 6.31 5.00 -1.37
N PHE A 72 6.76 5.57 -0.25
CA PHE A 72 6.97 7.02 -0.13
C PHE A 72 8.12 7.53 -0.99
N ARG A 73 9.09 6.68 -1.32
CA ARG A 73 10.18 6.99 -2.26
C ARG A 73 9.75 6.82 -3.72
N LEU A 74 8.89 5.83 -4.00
CA LEU A 74 8.39 5.54 -5.34
C LEU A 74 7.37 6.55 -5.88
N ASN A 75 6.61 7.19 -4.99
CA ASN A 75 5.53 8.09 -5.39
C ASN A 75 5.95 9.56 -5.25
N PRO A 76 5.81 10.37 -6.32
CA PRO A 76 6.07 11.80 -6.26
C PRO A 76 4.97 12.48 -5.43
N MET A 77 5.25 13.71 -5.00
CA MET A 77 4.18 14.57 -4.50
C MET A 77 3.33 15.03 -5.69
N GLU A 78 2.01 15.01 -5.52
CA GLU A 78 1.05 15.31 -6.57
C GLU A 78 -0.08 16.20 -6.06
N ILE A 79 -0.71 16.94 -6.99
CA ILE A 79 -1.92 17.70 -6.70
C ILE A 79 -3.09 16.72 -6.58
N ILE A 80 -3.75 16.71 -5.43
CA ILE A 80 -4.97 15.94 -5.21
C ILE A 80 -6.15 16.92 -5.17
N LYS A 81 -7.10 16.76 -6.11
CA LYS A 81 -8.28 17.63 -6.25
C LYS A 81 -9.37 17.29 -5.22
N GLY A 82 -10.35 18.19 -5.08
CA GLY A 82 -11.58 17.95 -4.30
C GLY A 82 -11.70 18.76 -3.00
N GLY A 83 -10.84 19.75 -2.79
CA GLY A 83 -10.89 20.62 -1.63
C GLY A 83 -12.01 21.68 -1.69
N PRO A 84 -12.36 22.31 -0.55
CA PRO A 84 -13.36 23.38 -0.51
C PRO A 84 -12.99 24.53 -1.44
N GLY A 85 -13.98 25.10 -2.14
CA GLY A 85 -13.75 26.26 -3.02
C GLY A 85 -12.77 25.98 -4.17
N GLN A 86 -12.74 24.74 -4.68
CA GLN A 86 -11.77 24.28 -5.70
C GLN A 86 -10.31 24.24 -5.23
N ALA A 87 -10.08 24.26 -3.90
CA ALA A 87 -8.76 24.03 -3.34
C ALA A 87 -8.26 22.60 -3.63
N VAL A 88 -6.97 22.40 -3.39
CA VAL A 88 -6.27 21.12 -3.62
C VAL A 88 -5.43 20.75 -2.40
N TRP A 89 -5.12 19.45 -2.29
CA TRP A 89 -4.09 18.93 -1.39
C TRP A 89 -2.79 18.63 -2.15
N TRP A 90 -1.69 18.51 -1.41
CA TRP A 90 -0.37 18.17 -1.92
C TRP A 90 0.18 16.99 -1.11
N ASP A 91 0.07 15.79 -1.66
CA ASP A 91 0.49 14.53 -1.00
C ASP A 91 0.92 13.50 -2.06
N LYS A 92 1.53 12.40 -1.61
CA LYS A 92 2.04 11.30 -2.45
C LYS A 92 1.39 9.95 -2.16
N VAL A 93 0.37 9.92 -1.30
CA VAL A 93 -0.34 8.70 -0.91
C VAL A 93 -1.77 8.78 -1.44
N PRO A 94 -2.16 7.89 -2.37
CA PRO A 94 -3.52 7.89 -2.91
C PRO A 94 -4.54 7.46 -1.86
N SER A 95 -5.78 7.89 -2.04
CA SER A 95 -6.94 7.36 -1.31
C SER A 95 -7.11 5.87 -1.64
N LYS A 96 -7.52 5.07 -0.65
CA LYS A 96 -7.97 3.69 -0.88
C LYS A 96 -9.08 3.65 -1.92
N PHE A 97 -9.96 4.66 -1.92
CA PHE A 97 -11.14 4.74 -2.77
C PHE A 97 -10.87 5.36 -4.15
N ASP A 98 -9.61 5.67 -4.47
CA ASP A 98 -9.25 6.19 -5.79
C ASP A 98 -9.57 5.16 -6.88
N GLY A 99 -10.31 5.58 -7.91
CA GLY A 99 -10.79 4.70 -8.98
C GLY A 99 -11.87 3.68 -8.60
N TRP A 100 -12.40 3.69 -7.37
CA TRP A 100 -13.45 2.75 -6.96
C TRP A 100 -14.79 3.02 -7.66
N SER A 101 -15.43 1.95 -8.08
CA SER A 101 -16.80 1.92 -8.59
C SER A 101 -17.78 1.34 -7.55
N ALA A 102 -19.08 1.34 -7.86
CA ALA A 102 -20.10 0.72 -7.01
C ALA A 102 -19.81 -0.77 -6.73
N ILE A 103 -19.27 -1.49 -7.72
CA ILE A 103 -18.92 -2.91 -7.62
C ILE A 103 -17.82 -3.13 -6.57
N ASP A 104 -16.85 -2.21 -6.47
CA ASP A 104 -15.75 -2.31 -5.51
C ASP A 104 -16.25 -2.11 -4.08
N PHE A 105 -17.15 -1.14 -3.86
CA PHE A 105 -17.79 -0.93 -2.56
C PHE A 105 -18.68 -2.11 -2.14
N GLU A 106 -19.49 -2.63 -3.07
CA GLU A 106 -20.34 -3.79 -2.81
C GLU A 106 -19.50 -5.02 -2.43
N LYS A 107 -18.45 -5.30 -3.20
CA LYS A 107 -17.54 -6.41 -2.93
C LYS A 107 -16.81 -6.27 -1.59
N ALA A 108 -16.45 -5.06 -1.19
CA ALA A 108 -15.77 -4.82 0.07
C ALA A 108 -16.71 -4.87 1.30
N GLY A 109 -18.01 -4.64 1.11
CA GLY A 109 -19.04 -4.90 2.12
C GLY A 109 -19.01 -4.00 3.35
N PHE A 110 -18.30 -2.87 3.33
CA PHE A 110 -18.27 -1.88 4.41
C PHE A 110 -18.96 -0.57 4.01
N ARG A 111 -19.25 0.26 5.01
CA ARG A 111 -19.83 1.61 4.82
C ARG A 111 -18.75 2.69 4.99
N ALA A 112 -18.53 3.49 3.96
CA ALA A 112 -17.70 4.71 4.01
C ALA A 112 -18.61 5.95 4.03
N VAL A 113 -18.85 6.52 5.21
CA VAL A 113 -19.73 7.69 5.38
C VAL A 113 -18.95 8.97 5.02
N PRO A 114 -19.50 9.89 4.21
CA PRO A 114 -18.85 11.18 3.96
C PRO A 114 -18.56 11.94 5.27
N SER A 115 -17.36 12.48 5.51
CA SER A 115 -16.16 12.56 4.64
C SER A 115 -15.03 11.61 5.08
N SER A 116 -15.32 10.32 5.30
CA SER A 116 -14.32 9.32 5.75
C SER A 116 -13.13 9.23 4.79
N ILE A 117 -11.91 9.18 5.36
CA ILE A 117 -10.66 9.14 4.60
C ILE A 117 -9.88 7.88 4.99
N VAL A 118 -9.49 7.09 3.98
CA VAL A 118 -8.65 5.90 4.15
C VAL A 118 -7.56 5.95 3.09
N ARG A 119 -6.30 5.79 3.50
CA ARG A 119 -5.15 5.65 2.58
C ARG A 119 -5.06 4.21 2.10
N ARG A 120 -4.57 4.03 0.88
CA ARG A 120 -4.14 2.72 0.37
C ARG A 120 -2.88 2.25 1.09
#